data_AF-A0A6H5GPY5-F1
#
_entry.id   AF-A0A6H5GPY5-F1
#
_cell.length_a   1.000
_cell.length_b   1.000
_cell.length_c   1.000
_cell.angle_alpha   90.00
_cell.angle_beta   90.00
_cell.angle_gamma   90.00
#
_symmetry.space_group_name_H-M   'P 1'
#
loop_
_entity.id
_entity.type
_entity.pdbx_description
1 polymer ?
#
loop_
_entity_poly.entity_id
_entity_poly.type
_entity_poly.pdbx_seq_one_letter_code
_entity_poly.pdbx_strand_id
1 'polypeptide(L)' 'MFLQKGVAFLNHSASLAHDGIGIEAVFVNSAGEWKLGGFTSTKELSADKS' A
#
# COMPACT_ATOMS: atom_id res chain seq x y z
N MET A 1 12.94 3.31 -4.88
CA MET A 1 11.57 2.99 -5.34
C MET A 1 10.91 1.98 -4.38
N PHE A 2 10.71 2.36 -3.11
CA PHE A 2 10.23 1.44 -2.06
C PHE A 2 8.70 1.47 -1.90
N LEU A 3 8.08 2.65 -2.02
CA LEU A 3 6.63 2.78 -1.93
C LEU A 3 5.91 2.04 -3.06
N GLN A 4 6.44 2.10 -4.30
CA GLN A 4 5.90 1.32 -5.41
C GLN A 4 5.91 -0.19 -5.13
N LYS A 5 6.96 -0.72 -4.47
CA LYS A 5 7.01 -2.15 -4.13
C LYS A 5 5.95 -2.52 -3.10
N GLY A 6 5.71 -1.67 -2.11
CA GLY A 6 4.63 -1.86 -1.13
C GLY A 6 3.26 -1.88 -1.79
N VAL A 7 2.98 -0.93 -2.70
CA VAL A 7 1.71 -0.87 -3.45
C VAL A 7 1.57 -2.08 -4.37
N ALA A 8 2.63 -2.47 -5.07
CA ALA A 8 2.62 -3.66 -5.94
C ALA A 8 2.34 -4.95 -5.16
N PHE A 9 2.90 -5.10 -3.96
CA PHE A 9 2.58 -6.23 -3.08
C PHE A 9 1.10 -6.26 -2.71
N LEU A 10 0.53 -5.11 -2.28
CA LEU A 10 -0.90 -5.04 -1.95
C LEU A 10 -1.76 -5.46 -3.15
N ASN A 11 -1.50 -4.86 -4.31
CA ASN A 11 -2.34 -5.08 -5.48
C ASN A 11 -2.23 -6.51 -6.03
N HIS A 12 -1.01 -7.06 -6.11
CA HIS A 12 -0.76 -8.30 -6.85
C HIS A 12 -0.61 -9.54 -5.96
N SER A 13 -0.11 -9.38 -4.74
CA SER A 13 0.12 -10.50 -3.82
C SER A 13 -0.98 -10.63 -2.78
N ALA A 14 -1.59 -9.51 -2.36
CA ALA A 14 -2.64 -9.51 -1.35
C ALA A 14 -4.05 -9.27 -1.93
N SER A 15 -4.18 -8.94 -3.22
CA SER A 15 -5.45 -8.57 -3.85
C SER A 15 -6.17 -7.41 -3.12
N LEU A 16 -5.40 -6.45 -2.63
CA LEU A 16 -5.88 -5.29 -1.87
C LEU A 16 -5.47 -3.99 -2.57
N ALA A 17 -6.36 -3.00 -2.55
CA ALA A 17 -6.05 -1.60 -2.84
C ALA A 17 -5.80 -0.88 -1.52
N HIS A 18 -4.72 -0.10 -1.43
CA HIS A 18 -4.42 0.71 -0.24
C HIS A 18 -5.51 1.77 0.03
N ASP A 19 -6.03 2.39 -1.03
CA ASP A 19 -7.19 3.33 -1.03
C ASP A 19 -7.07 4.55 -0.08
N GLY A 20 -5.83 4.89 0.31
CA GLY A 20 -5.52 6.03 1.16
C GLY A 20 -4.08 6.50 0.96
N ILE A 21 -3.57 6.44 -0.27
CA ILE A 21 -2.19 6.86 -0.55
C ILE A 21 -2.10 8.39 -0.45
N GLY A 22 -1.43 8.83 0.61
CA GLY A 22 -1.01 10.21 0.85
C GLY A 22 0.28 10.25 1.68
N ILE A 23 0.76 11.45 2.01
CA ILE A 23 2.02 11.61 2.77
C ILE A 23 1.91 11.05 4.19
N GLU A 24 0.71 11.10 4.75
CA GLU A 24 0.32 10.51 6.03
C GLU A 24 0.41 8.97 6.06
N ALA A 25 0.44 8.32 4.89
CA ALA A 25 0.62 6.87 4.77
C ALA A 25 2.10 6.47 4.64
N VAL A 26 3.03 7.42 4.68
CA VAL A 26 4.48 7.18 4.54
C VAL A 26 5.16 7.35 5.88
N PHE A 27 5.82 6.29 6.35
CA PHE A 27 6.55 6.28 7.60
C PHE A 27 8.03 6.06 7.35
N VAL A 28 8.87 6.65 8.18
CA VAL A 28 10.31 6.43 8.19
C VAL A 28 10.69 5.76 9.50
N ASN A 29 11.38 4.63 9.46
CA ASN A 29 11.88 3.99 10.68
C ASN A 29 13.22 4.60 11.14
N SER A 30 13.73 4.17 12.29
CA SER A 30 15.01 4.64 12.83
C SER A 30 16.23 4.37 11.94
N ALA A 31 16.12 3.46 10.97
CA ALA A 31 17.16 3.17 9.98
C ALA A 31 17.06 4.06 8.73
N GLY A 32 16.08 4.97 8.64
CA GLY A 32 15.86 5.83 7.48
C GLY A 32 15.12 5.16 6.32
N GLU A 33 14.54 3.97 6.53
CA GLU A 33 13.78 3.24 5.51
C GLU A 33 12.36 3.77 5.39
N TRP A 34 11.91 3.95 4.16
CA TRP A 34 10.57 4.42 3.84
C TRP A 34 9.62 3.22 3.77
N LYS A 35 8.55 3.24 4.56
CA LYS A 35 7.55 2.17 4.67
C LYS A 35 6.15 2.71 4.38
N LEU A 36 5.34 1.88 3.73
CA LEU A 36 3.93 2.12 3.53
C LEU A 36 3.16 1.67 4.78
N GLY A 37 2.30 2.53 5.32
CA GLY A 37 1.44 2.25 6.47
C GLY A 37 0.02 2.79 6.23
N GLY A 38 -0.77 2.99 7.30
CA GLY A 38 -2.09 3.63 7.18
C GLY A 38 -3.15 2.78 6.45
N PHE A 39 -3.25 1.49 6.79
CA PHE A 39 -4.12 0.52 6.10
C PHE A 39 -5.61 0.59 6.48
N THR A 40 -6.07 1.67 7.11
CA THR A 40 -7.45 1.79 7.62
C THR A 40 -8.50 1.85 6.51
N SER A 41 -8.11 2.32 5.32
CA SER A 41 -9.00 2.46 4.16
C SER A 41 -8.88 1.31 3.16
N THR A 42 -8.04 0.31 3.43
CA THR A 42 -7.73 -0.77 2.48
C THR A 42 -8.98 -1.52 2.06
N LYS A 43 -9.10 -1.80 0.75
CA LYS A 43 -10.24 -2.52 0.16
C LYS A 43 -9.78 -3.73 -0.63
N GLU A 44 -10.62 -4.75 -0.70
CA GLU A 44 -10.41 -5.83 -1.67
C GLU A 44 -10.48 -5.26 -3.09
N LEU A 45 -9.49 -5.60 -3.90
CA LEU A 45 -9.62 -5.45 -5.34
C LEU A 45 -10.65 -6.47 -5.78
N SER A 46 -11.89 -6.02 -5.99
CA SER A 46 -12.89 -6.86 -6.64
C SER A 46 -12.30 -7.32 -7.96
N ALA A 47 -12.23 -8.64 -8.17
CA ALA A 47 -11.92 -9.17 -9.49
C ALA A 47 -12.92 -8.52 -10.44
N ASP A 48 -12.40 -7.72 -11.38
CA ASP A 48 -13.21 -7.12 -12.43
C ASP A 48 -13.86 -8.31 -13.16
N LYS A 49 -15.13 -8.56 -12.86
CA LYS A 49 -15.90 -9.62 -13.51
C LYS A 49 -16.31 -9.07 -14.87
N SER A 50 -15.33 -8.98 -15.78
CA SER A 50 -15.55 -8.80 -17.21
C SER A 50 -16.11 -10.07 -17.82
#